data_AF-A0A931P4D2-F1
#
_entry.id   AF-A0A931P4D2-F1
#
_cell.length_a   1.000
_cell.length_b   1.000
_cell.length_c   1.000
_cell.angle_alpha   90.00
_cell.angle_beta   90.00
_cell.angle_gamma   90.00
#
_symmetry.space_group_name_H-M   'P 1'
#
loop_
_entity.id
_entity.type
_entity.pdbx_description
1 polymer ?
#
loop_
_entity_poly.entity_id
_entity_poly.type
_entity_poly.pdbx_seq_one_letter_code
_entity_poly.pdbx_strand_id
1 'polypeptide(L)'
;MPSDLVPLWLNWHGRHVLVVGMGAVGQRRALTFQRAGATVIGIDPVPAIQGSEWGELIRAGLDLKAEPYAPEIFDELELSHGRPDLVLACATRAVNARVVADAIARGLWVASATSEPDRTEDPSTAPNAHLGAVRAGDYLKVAVHSGNVAPALAAAVGDHIARALLPAADRLAQEAARWRQRIVSDQSLAPELRKRCLSAAGDPDRLRREVEMSGAGVEDLRRFLTELLGPLPTGESATDAETMP
;
A
#
# COMPACT_ATOMS: atom_id res chain seq x y z
N MET A 1 -11.35 23.04 -1.52
CA MET A 1 -11.68 22.28 -2.73
C MET A 1 -11.70 20.81 -2.38
N PRO A 2 -12.65 20.00 -2.91
CA PRO A 2 -12.49 18.55 -2.92
C PRO A 2 -11.13 18.22 -3.57
N SER A 3 -10.45 17.18 -3.10
CA SER A 3 -9.14 16.84 -3.66
C SER A 3 -9.32 16.30 -5.08
N ASP A 4 -8.56 16.82 -6.05
CA ASP A 4 -8.45 16.29 -7.43
C ASP A 4 -7.69 14.94 -7.49
N LEU A 5 -7.57 14.26 -6.35
CA LEU A 5 -6.81 13.02 -6.19
C LEU A 5 -7.72 11.81 -6.40
N VAL A 6 -7.28 10.90 -7.25
CA VAL A 6 -7.89 9.59 -7.42
C VAL A 6 -7.08 8.56 -6.63
N PRO A 7 -7.69 7.82 -5.68
CA PRO A 7 -6.96 6.78 -4.96
C PRO A 7 -6.68 5.60 -5.90
N LEU A 8 -5.41 5.18 -5.95
CA LEU A 8 -4.96 4.07 -6.78
C LEU A 8 -4.15 3.08 -5.95
N TRP A 9 -4.32 1.79 -6.24
CA TRP A 9 -3.46 0.71 -5.74
C TRP A 9 -2.51 0.32 -6.86
N LEU A 10 -1.21 0.31 -6.57
CA LEU A 10 -0.16 0.05 -7.54
C LEU A 10 0.65 -1.17 -7.09
N ASN A 11 0.97 -2.06 -8.03
CA ASN A 11 1.92 -3.15 -7.78
C ASN A 11 3.34 -2.59 -7.87
N TRP A 12 4.08 -2.66 -6.76
CA TRP A 12 5.44 -2.13 -6.64
C TRP A 12 6.53 -3.18 -6.82
N HIS A 13 6.17 -4.44 -7.04
CA HIS A 13 7.13 -5.50 -7.25
C HIS A 13 8.02 -5.21 -8.47
N GLY A 14 9.34 -5.17 -8.25
CA GLY A 14 10.33 -4.89 -9.30
C GLY A 14 10.35 -3.44 -9.79
N ARG A 15 9.67 -2.51 -9.08
CA ARG A 15 9.69 -1.07 -9.40
C ARG A 15 10.75 -0.33 -8.59
N HIS A 16 11.13 0.86 -9.07
CA HIS A 16 12.18 1.67 -8.45
C HIS A 16 11.61 2.87 -7.71
N VAL A 17 12.03 3.06 -6.46
CA VAL A 17 11.65 4.22 -5.65
C VAL A 17 12.90 4.97 -5.22
N LEU A 18 13.02 6.23 -5.66
CA LEU A 18 14.06 7.15 -5.21
C LEU A 18 13.56 7.88 -3.96
N VAL A 19 14.35 7.88 -2.90
CA VAL A 19 14.07 8.58 -1.64
C VAL A 19 15.17 9.59 -1.38
N VAL A 20 14.83 10.87 -1.38
CA VAL A 20 15.76 11.95 -1.06
C VAL A 20 15.49 12.42 0.36
N GLY A 21 16.45 12.23 1.26
CA GLY A 21 16.31 12.38 2.70
C GLY A 21 15.90 11.07 3.37
N MET A 22 16.85 10.43 4.03
CA MET A 22 16.77 9.17 4.78
C MET A 22 16.78 9.43 6.29
N GLY A 23 16.12 10.50 6.72
CA GLY A 23 15.69 10.68 8.11
C GLY A 23 14.50 9.77 8.47
N ALA A 24 13.90 9.95 9.65
CA ALA A 24 12.81 9.11 10.13
C ALA A 24 11.61 9.01 9.16
N VAL A 25 11.23 10.13 8.52
CA VAL A 25 10.12 10.13 7.55
C VAL A 25 10.47 9.38 6.27
N GLY A 26 11.68 9.62 5.74
CA GLY A 26 12.19 8.95 4.55
C GLY A 26 12.27 7.45 4.72
N GLN A 27 12.86 6.99 5.83
CA GLN A 27 12.98 5.56 6.12
C GLN A 27 11.63 4.86 6.26
N ARG A 28 10.69 5.47 6.99
CA ARG A 28 9.35 4.91 7.13
C ARG A 28 8.64 4.77 5.77
N ARG A 29 8.78 5.77 4.90
CA ARG A 29 8.19 5.72 3.55
C ARG A 29 8.91 4.71 2.67
N ALA A 30 10.24 4.72 2.63
CA ALA A 30 11.08 3.73 1.96
C ALA A 30 10.66 2.30 2.31
N LEU A 31 10.50 2.01 3.60
CA LEU A 31 10.15 0.68 4.07
C LEU A 31 8.78 0.22 3.57
N THR A 32 7.84 1.15 3.40
CA THR A 32 6.51 0.85 2.85
C THR A 32 6.60 0.29 1.43
N PHE A 33 7.46 0.88 0.59
CA PHE A 33 7.66 0.42 -0.79
C PHE A 33 8.53 -0.83 -0.86
N GLN A 34 9.55 -0.92 -0.03
CA GLN A 34 10.41 -2.09 0.03
C GLN A 34 9.65 -3.36 0.45
N ARG A 35 8.76 -3.26 1.45
CA ARG A 35 7.83 -4.36 1.82
C ARG A 35 6.86 -4.72 0.70
N ALA A 36 6.60 -3.80 -0.23
CA ALA A 36 5.79 -4.06 -1.42
C ALA A 36 6.60 -4.61 -2.60
N GLY A 37 7.89 -4.90 -2.41
CA GLY A 37 8.78 -5.50 -3.40
C GLY A 37 9.48 -4.49 -4.32
N ALA A 38 9.46 -3.20 -3.99
CA ALA A 38 10.23 -2.20 -4.73
C ALA A 38 11.71 -2.26 -4.36
N THR A 39 12.55 -1.95 -5.34
CA THR A 39 13.94 -1.56 -5.11
C THR A 39 13.97 -0.11 -4.64
N VAL A 40 14.56 0.14 -3.48
CA VAL A 40 14.65 1.49 -2.91
C VAL A 40 16.08 2.00 -3.04
N ILE A 41 16.20 3.20 -3.63
CA ILE A 41 17.45 3.96 -3.68
C ILE A 41 17.30 5.19 -2.78
N GLY A 42 18.19 5.34 -1.80
CA GLY A 42 18.24 6.45 -0.86
C GLY A 42 19.38 7.42 -1.16
N ILE A 43 19.09 8.73 -1.12
CA ILE A 43 20.08 9.81 -1.20
C ILE A 43 19.98 10.65 0.07
N ASP A 44 21.02 10.65 0.89
CA ASP A 44 21.09 11.51 2.08
C ASP A 44 22.54 11.75 2.49
N PRO A 45 23.02 13.00 2.63
CA PRO A 45 24.38 13.26 3.11
C PRO A 45 24.61 12.77 4.55
N VAL A 46 23.56 12.71 5.38
CA VAL A 46 23.64 12.29 6.79
C VAL A 46 22.41 11.43 7.12
N PRO A 47 22.37 10.17 6.65
CA PRO A 47 21.24 9.28 6.90
C PRO A 47 21.08 9.03 8.40
N ALA A 48 19.84 8.93 8.88
CA ALA A 48 19.60 8.58 10.27
C ALA A 48 19.83 7.08 10.51
N ILE A 49 21.02 6.67 10.93
CA ILE A 49 21.39 5.24 11.08
C ILE A 49 20.82 4.66 12.39
N GLN A 50 19.52 4.80 12.65
CA GLN A 50 18.88 4.40 13.90
C GLN A 50 17.44 3.92 13.66
N GLY A 51 16.97 3.00 14.51
CA GLY A 51 15.60 2.48 14.49
C GLY A 51 15.46 1.10 13.84
N SER A 52 14.29 0.48 14.06
CA SER A 52 13.95 -0.84 13.50
C SER A 52 13.88 -0.83 11.98
N GLU A 53 13.43 0.29 11.41
CA GLU A 53 13.24 0.52 10.00
C GLU A 53 14.57 0.47 9.25
N TRP A 54 15.61 1.12 9.78
CA TRP A 54 16.94 1.11 9.18
C TRP A 54 17.50 -0.30 9.00
N GLY A 55 17.43 -1.13 10.05
CA GLY A 55 17.93 -2.51 10.00
C GLY A 55 17.14 -3.39 9.03
N GLU A 56 15.88 -3.09 8.76
CA GLU A 56 15.08 -3.79 7.76
C GLU A 56 15.41 -3.32 6.34
N LEU A 57 15.53 -2.01 6.12
CA LEU A 57 15.90 -1.41 4.83
C LEU A 57 17.24 -1.98 4.32
N ILE A 58 18.26 -2.04 5.19
CA ILE A 58 19.57 -2.59 4.82
C ILE A 58 19.49 -4.08 4.51
N ARG A 59 18.79 -4.87 5.33
CA ARG A 59 18.66 -6.32 5.11
C ARG A 59 17.95 -6.67 3.81
N ALA A 60 17.00 -5.84 3.38
CA ALA A 60 16.30 -6.04 2.13
C ALA A 60 16.89 -5.22 0.96
N GLY A 61 18.15 -4.78 1.07
CA GLY A 61 18.94 -4.31 -0.08
C GLY A 61 18.79 -2.84 -0.46
N LEU A 62 18.60 -1.95 0.51
CA LEU A 62 18.65 -0.49 0.27
C LEU A 62 19.98 -0.11 -0.42
N ASP A 63 19.88 0.49 -1.62
CA ASP A 63 20.99 1.17 -2.26
C ASP A 63 21.06 2.60 -1.72
N LEU A 64 22.14 2.97 -1.04
CA LEU A 64 22.26 4.25 -0.35
C LEU A 64 23.48 5.01 -0.86
N LYS A 65 23.25 6.23 -1.35
CA LYS A 65 24.31 7.20 -1.59
C LYS A 65 24.35 8.25 -0.49
N ALA A 66 25.44 8.26 0.26
CA ALA A 66 25.66 9.16 1.38
C ALA A 66 26.14 10.55 0.90
N GLU A 67 25.34 11.23 0.10
CA GLU A 67 25.71 12.48 -0.59
C GLU A 67 24.55 13.49 -0.65
N PRO A 68 24.84 14.79 -0.84
CA PRO A 68 23.81 15.79 -1.08
C PRO A 68 23.04 15.52 -2.36
N TYR A 69 21.76 15.90 -2.38
CA TYR A 69 20.94 15.81 -3.59
C TYR A 69 21.52 16.65 -4.75
N ALA A 70 21.71 15.99 -5.88
CA ALA A 70 22.09 16.59 -7.15
C ALA A 70 21.18 16.02 -8.27
N PRO A 71 20.69 16.84 -9.22
CA PRO A 71 19.74 16.40 -10.25
C PRO A 71 20.31 15.33 -11.20
N GLU A 72 21.63 15.22 -11.31
CA GLU A 72 22.35 14.21 -12.09
C GLU A 72 22.03 12.78 -11.63
N ILE A 73 21.53 12.61 -10.39
CA ILE A 73 21.12 11.32 -9.88
C ILE A 73 20.07 10.65 -10.76
N PHE A 74 19.19 11.42 -11.42
CA PHE A 74 18.19 10.84 -12.32
C PHE A 74 18.85 10.16 -13.53
N ASP A 75 19.89 10.78 -14.09
CA ASP A 75 20.61 10.26 -15.25
C ASP A 75 21.46 9.04 -14.84
N GLU A 76 22.09 9.11 -13.66
CA GLU A 76 22.83 7.99 -13.09
C GLU A 76 21.93 6.78 -12.81
N LEU A 77 20.72 7.02 -12.28
CA LEU A 77 19.74 5.96 -12.03
C LEU A 77 19.28 5.33 -13.33
N GLU A 78 18.97 6.14 -14.35
CA GLU A 78 18.54 5.63 -15.65
C GLU A 78 19.58 4.69 -16.28
N LEU A 79 20.88 4.97 -16.08
CA LEU A 79 21.98 4.12 -16.54
C LEU A 79 22.19 2.84 -15.71
N SER A 80 21.93 2.89 -14.40
CA SER A 80 22.31 1.82 -13.46
C SER A 80 21.14 0.91 -13.08
N HIS A 81 19.99 1.49 -12.76
CA HIS A 81 18.79 0.82 -12.25
C HIS A 81 17.59 0.99 -13.19
N GLY A 82 17.66 1.94 -14.12
CA GLY A 82 16.53 2.43 -14.90
C GLY A 82 15.84 3.63 -14.26
N ARG A 83 14.88 4.18 -14.99
CA ARG A 83 14.10 5.34 -14.57
C ARG A 83 13.31 5.03 -13.28
N PRO A 84 13.33 5.89 -12.24
CA PRO A 84 12.50 5.69 -11.06
C PRO A 84 11.01 5.76 -11.40
N ASP A 85 10.19 4.95 -10.74
CA ASP A 85 8.73 5.01 -10.87
C ASP A 85 8.10 6.04 -9.92
N LEU A 86 8.77 6.29 -8.79
CA LEU A 86 8.33 7.24 -7.77
C LEU A 86 9.53 7.90 -7.09
N VAL A 87 9.38 9.19 -6.81
CA VAL A 87 10.33 10.00 -6.06
C VAL A 87 9.69 10.45 -4.75
N LEU A 88 10.40 10.27 -3.64
CA LEU A 88 9.98 10.68 -2.31
C LEU A 88 10.90 11.78 -1.79
N ALA A 89 10.40 13.01 -1.79
CA ALA A 89 11.11 14.17 -1.26
C ALA A 89 10.87 14.29 0.26
N CYS A 90 11.84 13.83 1.05
CA CYS A 90 11.78 13.69 2.51
C CYS A 90 12.91 14.41 3.26
N ALA A 91 13.55 15.39 2.61
CA ALA A 91 14.64 16.21 3.15
C ALA A 91 14.11 17.56 3.67
N THR A 92 14.99 18.58 3.71
CA THR A 92 14.60 19.96 4.04
C THR A 92 13.66 20.55 2.98
N ARG A 93 12.89 21.58 3.33
CA ARG A 93 11.96 22.24 2.40
C ARG A 93 12.63 22.66 1.08
N ALA A 94 13.80 23.28 1.16
CA ALA A 94 14.53 23.77 -0.01
C ALA A 94 14.99 22.62 -0.93
N VAL A 95 15.45 21.50 -0.36
CA VAL A 95 15.82 20.31 -1.14
C VAL A 95 14.57 19.67 -1.75
N ASN A 96 13.49 19.53 -0.98
CA ASN A 96 12.25 18.93 -1.48
C ASN A 96 11.67 19.70 -2.66
N ALA A 97 11.68 21.03 -2.62
CA ALA A 97 11.22 21.85 -3.74
C ALA A 97 12.01 21.59 -5.03
N ARG A 98 13.34 21.46 -4.92
CA ARG A 98 14.21 21.11 -6.06
C ARG A 98 13.90 19.72 -6.60
N VAL A 99 13.86 18.71 -5.73
CA VAL A 99 13.54 17.32 -6.09
C VAL A 99 12.18 17.23 -6.80
N VAL A 100 11.17 17.94 -6.29
CA VAL A 100 9.83 17.97 -6.90
C VAL A 100 9.88 18.58 -8.29
N ALA A 101 10.47 19.77 -8.44
CA ALA A 101 10.58 20.42 -9.75
C ALA A 101 11.33 19.54 -10.77
N ASP A 102 12.47 18.98 -10.37
CA ASP A 102 13.30 18.12 -11.22
C ASP A 102 12.58 16.81 -11.62
N ALA A 103 11.79 16.24 -10.70
CA ALA A 103 10.98 15.04 -10.97
C ALA A 103 9.79 15.32 -11.90
N ILE A 104 9.07 16.43 -11.67
CA ILE A 104 7.95 16.83 -12.53
C ILE A 104 8.40 17.15 -13.95
N ALA A 105 9.53 17.86 -14.10
CA ALA A 105 10.13 18.14 -15.41
C ALA A 105 10.46 16.87 -16.21
N ARG A 106 10.63 15.73 -15.52
CA ARG A 106 10.90 14.40 -16.09
C ARG A 106 9.66 13.51 -16.20
N GLY A 107 8.47 14.05 -15.90
CA GLY A 107 7.20 13.32 -15.92
C GLY A 107 7.13 12.17 -14.91
N LEU A 108 7.83 12.29 -13.79
CA LEU A 108 7.86 11.29 -12.72
C LEU A 108 6.74 11.52 -11.71
N TRP A 109 6.30 10.45 -11.04
CA TRP A 109 5.50 10.60 -9.83
C TRP A 109 6.39 11.06 -8.69
N VAL A 110 5.96 12.10 -7.97
CA VAL A 110 6.70 12.64 -6.84
C VAL A 110 5.77 13.00 -5.69
N ALA A 111 6.14 12.56 -4.49
CA ALA A 111 5.46 12.89 -3.25
C ALA A 111 6.42 13.61 -2.31
N SER A 112 5.99 14.76 -1.79
CA SER A 112 6.73 15.52 -0.77
C SER A 112 6.26 15.16 0.65
N ALA A 113 7.17 15.23 1.61
CA ALA A 113 6.88 15.08 3.04
C ALA A 113 6.61 16.41 3.77
N THR A 114 6.57 17.54 3.06
CA THR A 114 6.37 18.87 3.66
C THR A 114 5.03 19.00 4.37
N SER A 115 5.08 19.54 5.60
CA SER A 115 3.97 19.65 6.56
C SER A 115 2.91 20.69 6.20
N GLU A 116 3.20 21.57 5.25
CA GLU A 116 2.27 22.62 4.82
C GLU A 116 1.58 22.18 3.52
N PRO A 117 0.26 22.44 3.38
CA PRO A 117 -0.36 22.38 2.08
C PRO A 117 0.34 23.42 1.22
N ASP A 118 1.17 22.95 0.28
CA ASP A 118 1.80 23.79 -0.72
C ASP A 118 0.66 24.30 -1.62
N ARG A 119 0.02 25.38 -1.15
CA ARG A 119 -0.90 26.20 -1.93
C ARG A 119 -0.09 27.20 -2.76
N THR A 120 1.06 26.77 -3.26
CA THR A 120 1.84 27.54 -4.23
C THR A 120 1.10 27.47 -5.57
N GLU A 121 1.07 28.62 -6.24
CA GLU A 121 0.05 29.02 -7.20
C GLU A 121 0.21 28.39 -8.60
N ASP A 122 1.18 27.49 -8.77
CA ASP A 122 1.46 26.80 -10.05
C ASP A 122 1.39 25.26 -9.92
N PRO A 123 0.30 24.64 -10.39
CA PRO A 123 0.14 23.18 -10.39
C PRO A 123 1.24 22.42 -11.14
N SER A 124 1.97 23.08 -12.05
CA SER A 124 3.04 22.46 -12.85
C SER A 124 4.33 22.20 -12.05
N THR A 125 4.42 22.71 -10.83
CA THR A 125 5.59 22.52 -9.94
C THR A 125 5.24 21.83 -8.62
N ALA A 126 3.97 21.49 -8.43
CA ALA A 126 3.47 20.81 -7.24
C ALA A 126 3.73 19.29 -7.29
N PRO A 127 3.86 18.61 -6.13
CA PRO A 127 3.89 17.16 -6.09
C PRO A 127 2.62 16.57 -6.73
N ASN A 128 2.79 15.62 -7.64
CA ASN A 128 1.68 14.98 -8.38
C ASN A 128 1.27 13.62 -7.78
N ALA A 129 1.89 13.20 -6.67
CA ALA A 129 1.53 11.99 -5.93
C ALA A 129 1.42 12.27 -4.43
N HIS A 130 0.45 11.62 -3.79
CA HIS A 130 0.17 11.77 -2.36
C HIS A 130 0.15 10.41 -1.68
N LEU A 131 0.82 10.32 -0.53
CA LEU A 131 0.80 9.12 0.31
C LEU A 131 -0.18 9.32 1.45
N GLY A 132 -1.27 8.54 1.43
CA GLY A 132 -2.22 8.46 2.54
C GLY A 132 -1.66 7.69 3.74
N ALA A 133 -2.38 7.76 4.85
CA ALA A 133 -2.14 6.86 5.98
C ALA A 133 -2.62 5.46 5.58
N VAL A 134 -1.68 4.56 5.28
CA VAL A 134 -1.98 3.17 4.93
C VAL A 134 -1.94 2.30 6.18
N ARG A 135 -2.92 1.42 6.31
CA ARG A 135 -2.96 0.32 7.27
C ARG A 135 -3.22 -0.97 6.50
N ALA A 136 -2.48 -2.01 6.82
CA ALA A 136 -2.54 -3.28 6.13
C ALA A 136 -2.82 -4.39 7.15
N GLY A 137 -3.81 -5.20 6.83
CA GLY A 137 -3.94 -6.57 7.30
C GLY A 137 -3.32 -7.52 6.30
N ASP A 138 -3.58 -8.81 6.45
CA ASP A 138 -3.04 -9.85 5.58
C ASP A 138 -3.66 -9.79 4.17
N TYR A 139 -4.97 -9.54 4.09
CA TYR A 139 -5.71 -9.50 2.83
C TYR A 139 -6.27 -8.11 2.54
N LEU A 140 -6.73 -7.40 3.56
CA LEU A 140 -7.35 -6.09 3.39
C LEU A 140 -6.37 -4.96 3.71
N LYS A 141 -6.34 -3.96 2.83
CA LYS A 141 -5.56 -2.73 3.01
C LYS A 141 -6.48 -1.53 2.95
N VAL A 142 -6.24 -0.55 3.81
CA VAL A 142 -6.99 0.72 3.84
C VAL A 142 -6.02 1.87 3.73
N ALA A 143 -6.32 2.83 2.85
CA ALA A 143 -5.63 4.10 2.75
C ALA A 143 -6.60 5.22 3.12
N VAL A 144 -6.22 6.06 4.09
CA VAL A 144 -7.00 7.22 4.51
C VAL A 144 -6.23 8.48 4.15
N HIS A 145 -6.87 9.41 3.44
CA HIS A 145 -6.29 10.68 3.06
C HIS A 145 -7.24 11.82 3.43
N SER A 146 -6.71 12.89 4.01
CA SER A 146 -7.49 14.06 4.46
C SER A 146 -7.21 15.31 3.63
N GLY A 147 -6.71 15.17 2.40
CA GLY A 147 -6.39 16.32 1.54
C GLY A 147 -5.27 17.20 2.11
N ASN A 148 -4.34 16.62 2.90
CA ASN A 148 -3.37 17.33 3.72
C ASN A 148 -3.96 18.33 4.73
N VAL A 149 -5.28 18.32 4.97
CA VAL A 149 -5.96 19.23 5.92
C VAL A 149 -5.78 18.75 7.36
N ALA A 150 -5.86 17.44 7.59
CA ALA A 150 -5.79 16.86 8.92
C ALA A 150 -5.05 15.51 8.91
N PRO A 151 -3.71 15.48 8.76
CA PRO A 151 -2.96 14.23 8.72
C PRO A 151 -3.10 13.39 10.00
N ALA A 152 -3.18 14.05 11.16
CA ALA A 152 -3.39 13.39 12.45
C ALA A 152 -4.78 12.72 12.53
N LEU A 153 -5.82 13.36 11.99
CA LEU A 153 -7.16 12.75 11.91
C LEU A 153 -7.14 11.55 10.95
N ALA A 154 -6.52 11.68 9.78
CA ALA A 154 -6.38 10.56 8.85
C ALA A 154 -5.66 9.36 9.49
N ALA A 155 -4.61 9.61 10.27
CA ALA A 155 -3.92 8.57 11.02
C ALA A 155 -4.83 7.94 12.09
N ALA A 156 -5.53 8.75 12.90
CA ALA A 156 -6.43 8.25 13.94
C ALA A 156 -7.61 7.44 13.38
N VAL A 157 -8.19 7.88 12.26
CA VAL A 157 -9.24 7.15 11.54
C VAL A 157 -8.69 5.84 10.97
N GLY A 158 -7.51 5.88 10.34
CA GLY A 158 -6.84 4.68 9.85
C GLY A 158 -6.56 3.68 10.96
N ASP A 159 -6.06 4.15 12.11
CA ASP A 159 -5.81 3.32 13.29
C ASP A 159 -7.09 2.71 13.88
N HIS A 160 -8.18 3.47 13.91
CA HIS A 160 -9.47 2.97 14.35
C HIS A 160 -9.99 1.86 13.43
N ILE A 161 -9.98 2.09 12.11
CA ILE A 161 -10.34 1.09 11.10
C ILE A 161 -9.45 -0.15 11.23
N ALA A 162 -8.13 0.05 11.38
CA ALA A 162 -7.18 -1.03 11.50
C ALA A 162 -7.47 -1.93 12.70
N ARG A 163 -7.69 -1.34 13.88
CA ARG A 163 -7.98 -2.11 15.09
C ARG A 163 -9.35 -2.75 15.08
N ALA A 164 -10.37 -2.04 14.60
CA ALA A 164 -11.75 -2.47 14.72
C ALA A 164 -12.17 -3.45 13.62
N LEU A 165 -11.65 -3.30 12.39
CA LEU A 165 -12.19 -3.98 11.21
C LEU A 165 -11.21 -4.93 10.53
N LEU A 166 -9.92 -4.60 10.46
CA LEU A 166 -8.98 -5.42 9.67
C LEU A 166 -8.89 -6.89 10.14
N PRO A 167 -8.78 -7.21 11.45
CA PRO A 167 -8.71 -8.61 11.87
C PRO A 167 -9.94 -9.42 11.49
N ALA A 168 -11.13 -8.82 11.59
CA ALA A 168 -12.39 -9.47 11.21
C ALA A 168 -12.50 -9.64 9.69
N ALA A 169 -12.16 -8.59 8.95
CA ALA A 169 -12.19 -8.61 7.49
C ALA A 169 -11.17 -9.59 6.90
N ASP A 170 -9.97 -9.69 7.46
CA ASP A 170 -8.94 -10.64 7.01
C ASP A 170 -9.38 -12.09 7.19
N ARG A 171 -10.01 -12.43 8.32
CA ARG A 171 -10.53 -13.79 8.53
C ARG A 171 -11.63 -14.15 7.53
N LEU A 172 -12.55 -13.21 7.25
CA LEU A 172 -13.56 -13.39 6.22
C LEU A 172 -12.95 -13.50 4.81
N ALA A 173 -11.96 -12.66 4.49
CA ALA A 173 -11.25 -12.70 3.22
C ALA A 173 -10.49 -14.02 3.04
N GLN A 174 -9.85 -14.52 4.11
CA GLN A 174 -9.14 -15.79 4.11
C GLN A 174 -10.10 -16.96 3.87
N GLU A 175 -11.26 -17.00 4.53
CA GLU A 175 -12.28 -18.02 4.26
C GLU A 175 -12.79 -17.89 2.81
N ALA A 176 -13.12 -16.68 2.36
CA ALA A 176 -13.58 -16.42 1.00
C ALA A 176 -12.56 -16.88 -0.07
N ALA A 177 -11.26 -16.69 0.18
CA ALA A 177 -10.19 -17.13 -0.70
C ALA A 177 -10.19 -18.65 -0.89
N ARG A 178 -10.39 -19.43 0.20
CA ARG A 178 -10.50 -20.90 0.13
C ARG A 178 -11.63 -21.35 -0.78
N TRP A 179 -12.77 -20.67 -0.72
CA TRP A 179 -13.93 -21.00 -1.55
C TRP A 179 -13.82 -20.46 -2.98
N ARG A 180 -13.08 -19.37 -3.20
CA ARG A 180 -12.99 -18.69 -4.50
C ARG A 180 -12.52 -19.62 -5.61
N GLN A 181 -11.48 -20.41 -5.36
CA GLN A 181 -10.93 -21.33 -6.36
C GLN A 181 -12.00 -22.30 -6.87
N ARG A 182 -12.76 -22.90 -5.95
CA ARG A 182 -13.87 -23.81 -6.26
C ARG A 182 -15.01 -23.11 -7.03
N ILE A 183 -15.42 -21.91 -6.59
CA ILE A 183 -16.51 -21.16 -7.21
C ILE A 183 -16.17 -20.75 -8.65
N VAL A 184 -14.90 -20.41 -8.90
CA VAL A 184 -14.41 -19.98 -10.21
C VAL A 184 -14.16 -21.18 -11.13
N SER A 185 -13.62 -22.29 -10.61
CA SER A 185 -13.31 -23.48 -11.41
C SER A 185 -14.55 -24.28 -11.81
N ASP A 186 -15.63 -24.20 -11.04
CA ASP A 186 -16.87 -24.88 -11.35
C ASP A 186 -17.65 -24.16 -12.46
N GLN A 187 -17.47 -24.67 -13.69
CA GLN A 187 -18.15 -24.19 -14.88
C GLN A 187 -19.65 -24.53 -14.90
N SER A 188 -20.10 -25.49 -14.09
CA SER A 188 -21.51 -25.90 -14.00
C SER A 188 -22.36 -24.92 -13.19
N LEU A 189 -21.73 -24.07 -12.37
CA LEU A 189 -22.42 -23.03 -11.62
C LEU A 189 -23.06 -21.99 -12.55
N ALA A 190 -24.37 -21.81 -12.36
CA ALA A 190 -25.10 -20.71 -12.98
C ALA A 190 -24.45 -19.35 -12.64
N PRO A 191 -24.34 -18.40 -13.59
CA PRO A 191 -23.67 -17.11 -13.38
C PRO A 191 -24.17 -16.33 -12.16
N GLU A 192 -25.48 -16.36 -11.89
CA GLU A 192 -26.14 -15.68 -10.78
C GLU A 192 -25.74 -16.28 -9.44
N LEU A 193 -25.70 -17.62 -9.36
CA LEU A 193 -25.26 -18.33 -8.17
C LEU A 193 -23.76 -18.09 -7.92
N ARG A 194 -22.93 -18.13 -8.97
CA ARG A 194 -21.50 -17.79 -8.89
C ARG A 194 -21.30 -16.39 -8.31
N LYS A 195 -22.02 -15.39 -8.84
CA LYS A 195 -21.97 -14.00 -8.34
C LYS A 195 -22.36 -13.92 -6.88
N ARG A 196 -23.47 -14.58 -6.51
CA ARG A 196 -23.98 -14.61 -5.12
C ARG A 196 -22.96 -15.21 -4.15
N CYS A 197 -22.32 -16.32 -4.51
CA CYS A 197 -21.28 -16.96 -3.70
C CYS A 197 -20.04 -16.06 -3.56
N LEU A 198 -19.57 -15.45 -4.65
CA LEU A 198 -18.42 -14.54 -4.61
C LEU A 198 -18.68 -13.27 -3.77
N SER A 199 -19.91 -12.77 -3.75
CA SER A 199 -20.29 -11.60 -2.95
C SER A 199 -20.56 -11.92 -1.47
N ALA A 200 -20.69 -13.19 -1.09
CA ALA A 200 -21.18 -13.57 0.23
C ALA A 200 -20.31 -13.07 1.40
N ALA A 201 -19.00 -12.98 1.19
CA ALA A 201 -18.06 -12.45 2.19
C ALA A 201 -18.18 -10.93 2.37
N GLY A 202 -18.78 -10.21 1.42
CA GLY A 202 -19.04 -8.77 1.48
C GLY A 202 -20.34 -8.40 2.21
N ASP A 203 -21.02 -9.37 2.83
CA ASP A 203 -22.26 -9.15 3.58
C ASP A 203 -21.98 -8.35 4.87
N PRO A 204 -22.58 -7.15 5.04
CA PRO A 204 -22.36 -6.32 6.22
C PRO A 204 -22.68 -7.01 7.54
N ASP A 205 -23.68 -7.92 7.56
CA ASP A 205 -24.08 -8.61 8.77
C ASP A 205 -23.05 -9.66 9.20
N ARG A 206 -22.38 -10.31 8.24
CA ARG A 206 -21.28 -11.24 8.54
C ARG A 206 -20.08 -10.50 9.11
N LEU A 207 -19.72 -9.37 8.52
CA LEU A 207 -18.63 -8.53 9.03
C LEU A 207 -18.94 -8.05 10.44
N ARG A 208 -20.15 -7.54 10.69
CA ARG A 208 -20.58 -7.11 12.02
C ARG A 208 -20.47 -8.23 13.06
N ARG A 209 -20.99 -9.43 12.76
CA ARG A 209 -20.89 -10.59 13.64
C ARG A 209 -19.44 -10.98 13.92
N GLU A 210 -18.58 -10.93 12.91
CA GLU A 210 -17.15 -11.27 13.05
C GLU A 210 -16.38 -10.27 13.91
N VAL A 211 -16.80 -8.99 13.90
CA VAL A 211 -16.29 -7.95 14.79
C VAL A 211 -16.78 -8.15 16.23
N GLU A 212 -18.07 -8.48 16.40
CA GLU A 212 -18.69 -8.70 17.72
C GLU A 212 -18.19 -9.99 18.41
N MET A 213 -18.04 -11.06 17.65
CA MET A 213 -17.61 -12.37 18.12
C MET A 213 -16.73 -13.04 17.06
N SER A 214 -15.43 -13.13 17.34
CA SER A 214 -14.45 -13.76 16.46
C SER A 214 -14.88 -15.18 16.07
N GLY A 215 -14.93 -15.46 14.77
CA GLY A 215 -15.34 -16.72 14.17
C GLY A 215 -16.82 -16.78 13.77
N ALA A 216 -17.68 -15.90 14.29
CA ALA A 216 -19.13 -15.97 14.04
C ALA A 216 -19.52 -15.65 12.60
N GLY A 217 -18.87 -14.65 11.99
CA GLY A 217 -19.13 -14.28 10.60
C GLY A 217 -18.52 -15.29 9.63
N VAL A 218 -17.33 -15.81 9.96
CA VAL A 218 -16.67 -16.87 9.19
C VAL A 218 -17.52 -18.15 9.18
N GLU A 219 -18.06 -18.56 10.32
CA GLU A 219 -18.91 -19.75 10.40
C GLU A 219 -20.22 -19.56 9.62
N ASP A 220 -20.82 -18.36 9.69
CA ASP A 220 -21.99 -18.04 8.88
C ASP A 220 -21.71 -18.10 7.37
N LEU A 221 -20.56 -17.55 6.92
CA LEU A 221 -20.11 -17.63 5.54
C LEU A 221 -19.91 -19.08 5.10
N ARG A 222 -19.21 -19.87 5.92
CA ARG A 222 -18.93 -21.28 5.65
C ARG A 222 -20.20 -22.09 5.52
N ARG A 223 -21.13 -21.93 6.47
CA ARG A 223 -22.45 -22.58 6.44
C ARG A 223 -23.20 -22.23 5.16
N PHE A 224 -23.29 -20.94 4.83
CA PHE A 224 -23.96 -20.46 3.63
C PHE A 224 -23.39 -21.08 2.35
N LEU A 225 -22.06 -21.12 2.22
CA LEU A 225 -21.40 -21.69 1.03
C LEU A 225 -21.52 -23.23 1.00
N THR A 226 -21.48 -23.88 2.16
CA THR A 226 -21.67 -25.34 2.29
C THR A 226 -23.09 -25.75 1.93
N GLU A 227 -24.10 -24.99 2.32
CA GLU A 227 -25.51 -25.27 1.97
C GLU A 227 -25.75 -25.17 0.45
N LEU A 228 -25.07 -24.24 -0.23
CA LEU A 228 -25.26 -24.01 -1.66
C LEU A 228 -24.39 -24.91 -2.55
N LEU A 229 -23.17 -25.20 -2.12
CA LEU A 229 -22.16 -25.88 -2.95
C LEU A 229 -21.81 -27.27 -2.41
N GLY A 230 -22.21 -27.61 -1.19
CA GLY A 230 -21.66 -28.75 -0.45
C GLY A 230 -20.33 -28.41 0.25
N PRO A 231 -19.81 -29.30 1.12
CA PRO A 231 -18.59 -29.06 1.90
C PRO A 231 -17.37 -28.90 1.00
N LEU A 232 -16.38 -28.10 1.43
CA LEU A 232 -15.06 -28.10 0.79
C LEU A 232 -14.44 -29.50 0.86
N PRO A 233 -13.75 -29.97 -0.19
CA PRO A 233 -12.99 -31.22 -0.13
C PRO A 233 -11.95 -31.12 0.99
N THR A 234 -11.95 -32.08 1.91
CA THR A 234 -10.91 -32.21 2.93
C THR A 234 -9.64 -32.71 2.25
N GLY A 235 -8.77 -31.82 1.75
CA GLY A 235 -7.58 -32.27 1.01
C GLY A 235 -6.61 -31.23 0.48
N GLU A 236 -6.86 -29.92 0.57
CA GLU A 236 -5.89 -28.91 0.11
C GLU A 236 -5.57 -27.95 1.26
N SER A 237 -4.46 -28.25 1.94
CA SER A 237 -3.74 -27.27 2.74
C SER A 237 -3.42 -26.06 1.86
N ALA A 238 -3.76 -24.87 2.34
CA ALA A 238 -3.47 -23.59 1.71
C ALA A 238 -1.97 -23.28 1.71
N THR A 239 -1.18 -24.05 0.93
CA THR A 239 0.25 -23.80 0.71
C THR A 239 0.60 -23.36 -0.70
N ASP A 240 -0.36 -23.26 -1.62
CA ASP A 240 -0.11 -22.83 -3.01
C ASP A 240 -0.78 -21.47 -3.31
N ALA A 241 -0.62 -20.50 -2.40
CA ALA A 241 -0.94 -19.10 -2.66
C ALA A 241 0.24 -18.31 -3.28
N GLU A 242 1.32 -18.99 -3.69
CA GLU A 242 2.38 -18.44 -4.54
C GLU A 242 1.99 -18.55 -6.02
N THR A 243 0.92 -17.86 -6.43
CA THR A 243 0.74 -17.30 -7.79
C THR A 243 -0.66 -16.71 -7.88
N MET A 244 -0.78 -15.46 -7.43
CA MET A 244 -1.76 -14.56 -8.05
C MET A 244 -1.01 -13.37 -8.65
N PRO A 245 -1.33 -12.99 -9.91
CA PRO A 245 -0.69 -11.88 -10.62
C PRO A 245 -0.98 -10.51 -9.99
#